data_AF-A0A5B6UT34-F1
#
_entry.id   AF-A0A5B6UT34-F1
#
_cell.length_a   1.000
_cell.length_b   1.000
_cell.length_c   1.000
_cell.angle_alpha   90.00
_cell.angle_beta   90.00
_cell.angle_gamma   90.00
#
_symmetry.space_group_name_H-M   'P 1'
#
loop_
_entity.id
_entity.type
_entity.pdbx_description
1 polymer ?
#
loop_
_entity_poly.entity_id
_entity_poly.type
_entity_poly.pdbx_seq_one_letter_code
_entity_poly.pdbx_strand_id
1 'polypeptide(L)'
;MDRNPEIEKVDNNCCNELESKGQASSTQLISENSRTLKWPIQQYRPMQVWDWLFKSYEMDGRILLRDGLITIKDIEECIVKGNCKKLCIRLQAWSILQCLLTSVKADASGIVIGDNAELTRSNLPRDKVFEWFAGPLFVMKEQLKKLELDESEEACLRKLVMECKNETPEDWNDSGYPSEDSVRRAQLQAIIRRLQGIVASMSRIPTFRRRFRNLVKLLYIEAIQADASVHHIGGILKARLSGQRSSGKGSKRDGCENDDAKGNKANENLDVV
;
A
#
# COMPACT_ATOMS: atom_id res chain seq x y z
N MET A 1 3.12 74.88 19.45
CA MET A 1 2.50 75.85 20.38
C MET A 1 1.13 76.21 19.84
N ASP A 2 0.15 75.29 19.83
CA ASP A 2 -0.48 74.57 20.94
C ASP A 2 -1.55 75.39 21.66
N ARG A 3 -2.82 75.14 21.31
CA ARG A 3 -3.72 74.40 22.21
C ARG A 3 -5.03 73.94 21.56
N ASN A 4 -5.34 72.66 21.75
CA ASN A 4 -6.70 72.12 21.86
C ASN A 4 -7.24 72.45 23.28
N PRO A 5 -8.56 72.47 23.56
CA PRO A 5 -9.32 71.25 23.97
C PRO A 5 -10.71 71.14 23.29
N GLU A 6 -11.19 69.96 22.89
CA GLU A 6 -11.88 68.91 23.68
C GLU A 6 -13.32 69.20 24.16
N ILE A 7 -14.24 68.38 23.61
CA ILE A 7 -15.35 67.65 24.28
C ILE A 7 -16.43 68.45 25.02
N GLU A 8 -17.67 68.34 24.52
CA GLU A 8 -18.80 68.05 25.41
C GLU A 8 -19.77 67.04 24.76
N LYS A 9 -20.36 66.18 25.59
CA LYS A 9 -21.28 65.10 25.19
C LYS A 9 -22.72 65.59 25.35
N VAL A 10 -23.61 65.17 24.45
CA VAL A 10 -25.06 65.21 24.73
C VAL A 10 -25.63 63.82 24.46
N ASP A 11 -25.57 62.97 25.49
CA ASP A 11 -26.53 61.89 25.66
C ASP A 11 -27.85 62.51 26.11
N ASN A 12 -28.94 62.26 25.38
CA ASN A 12 -30.29 62.40 25.93
C ASN A 12 -31.19 61.37 25.27
N ASN A 13 -31.35 60.24 25.96
CA ASN A 13 -32.20 59.14 25.57
C ASN A 13 -33.43 59.12 26.50
N CYS A 14 -34.63 59.27 25.95
CA CYS A 14 -35.86 58.92 26.67
C CYS A 14 -36.98 58.53 25.69
N CYS A 15 -37.16 57.21 25.58
CA CYS A 15 -38.42 56.46 25.49
C CYS A 15 -39.67 57.25 25.98
N ASN A 16 -40.91 57.11 25.49
CA ASN A 16 -41.59 56.30 24.47
C ASN A 16 -42.93 57.06 24.12
N GLU A 17 -43.96 56.63 23.39
CA GLU A 17 -44.37 55.34 22.81
C GLU A 17 -45.34 55.57 21.59
N LEU A 18 -46.25 54.61 21.34
CA LEU A 18 -47.48 54.67 20.53
C LEU A 18 -47.37 54.66 19.01
N GLU A 19 -46.98 53.47 18.53
CA GLU A 19 -47.66 52.70 17.49
C GLU A 19 -48.62 53.41 16.50
N SER A 20 -48.27 53.39 15.21
CA SER A 20 -49.25 53.05 14.17
C SER A 20 -48.59 52.47 12.91
N LYS A 21 -49.10 51.30 12.52
CA LYS A 21 -48.82 50.53 11.29
C LYS A 21 -49.02 51.41 10.03
N GLY A 22 -48.32 51.25 8.92
CA GLY A 22 -47.31 50.26 8.55
C GLY A 22 -47.46 49.85 7.08
N GLN A 23 -46.54 50.25 6.21
CA GLN A 23 -46.36 49.71 4.84
C GLN A 23 -44.99 50.17 4.28
N ALA A 24 -43.96 49.33 4.44
CA ALA A 24 -42.68 49.54 3.78
C ALA A 24 -42.64 48.70 2.49
N SER A 25 -42.44 49.35 1.35
CA SER A 25 -42.36 48.67 0.06
C SER A 25 -41.08 47.82 -0.01
N SER A 26 -41.24 46.50 -0.03
CA SER A 26 -40.11 45.58 -0.17
C SER A 26 -39.64 45.56 -1.63
N THR A 27 -38.54 46.26 -1.91
CA THR A 27 -37.75 46.01 -3.11
C THR A 27 -37.13 44.62 -3.00
N GLN A 28 -37.82 43.62 -3.57
CA GLN A 28 -37.26 42.29 -3.78
C GLN A 28 -36.00 42.41 -4.64
N LEU A 29 -34.82 42.31 -4.02
CA LEU A 29 -33.61 41.95 -4.72
C LEU A 29 -33.80 40.51 -5.22
N ILE A 30 -34.11 40.39 -6.51
CA ILE A 30 -34.13 39.11 -7.20
C ILE A 30 -32.70 38.57 -7.12
N SER A 31 -32.49 37.62 -6.21
CA SER A 31 -31.25 36.85 -6.18
C SER A 31 -31.18 36.05 -7.47
N GLU A 32 -30.33 36.51 -8.40
CA GLU A 32 -29.94 35.70 -9.53
C GLU A 32 -29.31 34.42 -9.00
N ASN A 33 -30.10 33.34 -9.03
CA ASN A 33 -29.63 32.02 -8.70
C ASN A 33 -28.54 31.65 -9.70
N SER A 34 -27.28 31.90 -9.33
CA SER A 34 -26.09 31.36 -9.98
C SER A 34 -26.24 29.84 -10.05
N ARG A 35 -26.76 29.37 -11.18
CA ARG A 35 -26.91 27.96 -11.55
C ARG A 35 -25.54 27.36 -11.82
N THR A 36 -24.71 27.33 -10.78
CA THR A 36 -23.62 26.38 -10.65
C THR A 36 -24.25 25.00 -10.85
N LEU A 37 -23.91 24.37 -11.97
CA LEU A 37 -24.28 23.00 -12.27
C LEU A 37 -23.61 22.11 -11.24
N LYS A 38 -24.29 21.93 -10.09
CA LYS A 38 -23.94 20.96 -9.06
C LYS A 38 -24.21 19.58 -9.63
N TRP A 39 -23.31 19.13 -10.51
CA TRP A 39 -23.14 17.72 -10.79
C TRP A 39 -23.06 17.01 -9.43
N PRO A 40 -23.96 16.07 -9.14
CA PRO A 40 -23.93 15.38 -7.87
C PRO A 40 -22.61 14.60 -7.82
N ILE A 41 -21.68 15.07 -6.99
CA ILE A 41 -20.36 14.44 -6.85
C ILE A 41 -20.60 12.99 -6.46
N GLN A 42 -20.32 12.09 -7.38
CA GLN A 42 -20.61 10.67 -7.21
C GLN A 42 -19.69 10.12 -6.13
N GLN A 43 -20.24 9.99 -4.93
CA GLN A 43 -19.53 9.40 -3.81
C GLN A 43 -19.30 7.92 -4.07
N TYR A 44 -18.08 7.47 -3.78
CA TYR A 44 -17.76 6.06 -3.85
C TYR A 44 -18.43 5.30 -2.70
N ARG A 45 -18.81 4.06 -2.99
CA ARG A 45 -19.26 3.12 -1.95
C ARG A 45 -18.02 2.63 -1.18
N PRO A 46 -18.14 2.36 0.13
CA PRO A 46 -17.08 1.75 0.94
C PRO A 46 -16.35 0.58 0.27
N MET A 47 -17.10 -0.32 -0.37
CA MET A 47 -16.51 -1.50 -1.01
C MET A 47 -15.68 -1.18 -2.26
N GLN A 48 -16.01 -0.13 -3.03
CA GLN A 48 -15.21 0.26 -4.19
C GLN A 48 -13.80 0.70 -3.77
N VAL A 49 -13.71 1.50 -2.70
CA VAL A 49 -12.42 1.94 -2.14
C VAL A 49 -11.63 0.76 -1.57
N TRP A 50 -12.29 -0.20 -0.91
CA TRP A 50 -11.63 -1.45 -0.52
C TRP A 50 -11.18 -2.29 -1.72
N ASP A 51 -11.99 -2.41 -2.77
CA ASP A 51 -11.66 -3.18 -3.97
C ASP A 51 -10.40 -2.65 -4.66
N TRP A 52 -10.26 -1.32 -4.77
CA TRP A 52 -9.05 -0.70 -5.29
C TRP A 52 -7.82 -0.93 -4.40
N LEU A 53 -7.94 -0.75 -3.08
CA LEU A 53 -6.83 -1.00 -2.16
C LEU A 53 -6.36 -2.46 -2.22
N PHE A 54 -7.29 -3.43 -2.26
CA PHE A 54 -6.92 -4.84 -2.39
C PHE A 54 -6.30 -5.19 -3.74
N LYS A 55 -6.73 -4.55 -4.85
CA LYS A 55 -6.06 -4.66 -6.15
C LYS A 55 -4.64 -4.11 -6.12
N SER A 56 -4.41 -2.95 -5.47
CA SER A 56 -3.06 -2.42 -5.28
C SER A 56 -2.20 -3.42 -4.50
N TYR A 57 -2.67 -3.89 -3.33
CA TYR A 57 -1.93 -4.87 -2.51
C TYR A 57 -1.60 -6.17 -3.27
N GLU A 58 -2.41 -6.55 -4.26
CA GLU A 58 -2.18 -7.68 -5.16
C GLU A 58 -1.08 -7.40 -6.19
N MET A 59 -1.20 -6.29 -6.92
CA MET A 59 -0.18 -5.85 -7.89
C MET A 59 1.17 -5.63 -7.22
N ASP A 60 1.17 -4.95 -6.09
CA ASP A 60 2.35 -4.60 -5.31
C ASP A 60 2.96 -5.84 -4.65
N GLY A 61 2.13 -6.77 -4.17
CA GLY A 61 2.56 -8.08 -3.68
C GLY A 61 3.30 -8.88 -4.76
N ARG A 62 2.83 -8.86 -6.01
CA ARG A 62 3.52 -9.47 -7.17
C ARG A 62 4.83 -8.76 -7.54
N ILE A 63 4.93 -7.44 -7.34
CA ILE A 63 6.18 -6.69 -7.55
C ILE A 63 7.19 -7.11 -6.48
N LEU A 64 6.82 -7.02 -5.20
CA LEU A 64 7.68 -7.37 -4.07
C LEU A 64 8.11 -8.85 -4.04
N LEU A 65 7.29 -9.77 -4.59
CA LEU A 65 7.68 -11.16 -4.85
C LEU A 65 8.77 -11.28 -5.92
N ARG A 66 8.63 -10.57 -7.04
CA ARG A 66 9.62 -10.57 -8.14
C ARG A 66 10.94 -9.91 -7.74
N ASP A 67 10.87 -8.88 -6.91
CA ASP A 67 12.04 -8.17 -6.37
C ASP A 67 12.71 -8.92 -5.21
N GLY A 68 12.17 -10.08 -4.79
CA GLY A 68 12.69 -10.88 -3.66
C GLY A 68 12.47 -10.25 -2.28
N LEU A 69 11.84 -9.08 -2.20
CA LEU A 69 11.50 -8.39 -0.96
C LEU A 69 10.45 -9.15 -0.15
N ILE A 70 9.58 -9.92 -0.79
CA ILE A 70 8.72 -10.95 -0.17
C ILE A 70 9.13 -12.31 -0.74
N THR A 71 9.24 -13.32 0.12
CA THR A 71 9.57 -14.70 -0.25
C THR A 71 8.38 -15.63 -0.03
N ILE A 72 8.40 -16.82 -0.63
CA ILE A 72 7.41 -17.88 -0.38
C ILE A 72 7.31 -18.19 1.12
N LYS A 73 8.46 -18.24 1.83
CA LYS A 73 8.52 -18.49 3.28
C LYS A 73 7.80 -17.42 4.10
N ASP A 74 7.91 -16.15 3.71
CA ASP A 74 7.18 -15.06 4.39
C ASP A 74 5.65 -15.22 4.24
N ILE A 75 5.20 -15.73 3.09
CA ILE A 75 3.79 -16.01 2.80
C ILE A 75 3.32 -17.23 3.60
N GLU A 76 4.07 -18.32 3.61
CA GLU A 76 3.78 -19.53 4.40
C GLU A 76 3.68 -19.20 5.89
N GLU A 77 4.63 -18.45 6.44
CA GLU A 77 4.58 -17.95 7.81
C GLU A 77 3.32 -17.11 8.05
N CYS A 78 2.94 -16.24 7.11
CA CYS A 78 1.71 -15.45 7.19
C CYS A 78 0.44 -16.32 7.19
N ILE A 79 0.42 -17.42 6.45
CA ILE A 79 -0.73 -18.35 6.40
C ILE A 79 -0.82 -19.14 7.71
N VAL A 80 0.29 -19.69 8.20
CA VAL A 80 0.35 -20.53 9.40
C VAL A 80 0.11 -19.70 10.67
N LYS A 81 0.82 -18.58 10.86
CA LYS A 81 0.71 -17.75 12.06
C LYS A 81 -0.46 -16.76 12.01
N GLY A 82 -1.01 -16.48 10.84
CA GLY A 82 -2.11 -15.54 10.62
C GLY A 82 -1.78 -14.05 10.87
N ASN A 83 -0.55 -13.74 11.31
CA ASN A 83 -0.11 -12.39 11.69
C ASN A 83 1.39 -12.20 11.38
N CYS A 84 1.75 -12.15 10.09
CA CYS A 84 3.10 -11.76 9.67
C CYS A 84 3.18 -10.22 9.51
N LYS A 85 4.04 -9.54 10.29
CA LYS A 85 4.25 -8.08 10.16
C LYS A 85 4.59 -7.67 8.72
N LYS A 86 5.38 -8.48 8.00
CA LYS A 86 5.88 -8.18 6.66
C LYS A 86 4.75 -8.08 5.61
N LEU A 87 3.78 -9.00 5.65
CA LEU A 87 2.62 -8.94 4.76
C LEU A 87 1.49 -8.08 5.35
N CYS A 88 1.06 -8.35 6.58
CA CYS A 88 -0.10 -7.66 7.17
C CYS A 88 0.13 -6.17 7.38
N ILE A 89 1.39 -5.72 7.56
CA ILE A 89 1.71 -4.31 7.81
C ILE A 89 2.56 -3.71 6.68
N ARG A 90 3.72 -4.30 6.36
CA ARG A 90 4.69 -3.63 5.45
C ARG A 90 4.20 -3.55 4.01
N LEU A 91 3.71 -4.65 3.43
CA LEU A 91 3.09 -4.64 2.08
C LEU A 91 1.97 -3.59 1.96
N GLN A 92 1.02 -3.57 2.89
CA GLN A 92 -0.09 -2.62 2.82
C GLN A 92 0.37 -1.15 2.98
N ALA A 93 1.34 -0.90 3.87
CA ALA A 93 1.94 0.43 4.02
C ALA A 93 2.73 0.86 2.78
N TRP A 94 3.41 -0.08 2.11
CA TRP A 94 4.15 0.14 0.86
C TRP A 94 3.21 0.55 -0.27
N SER A 95 2.10 -0.17 -0.45
CA SER A 95 1.07 0.14 -1.44
C SER A 95 0.41 1.51 -1.22
N ILE A 96 0.08 1.83 0.04
CA ILE A 96 -0.48 3.16 0.36
C ILE A 96 0.56 4.26 0.12
N LEU A 97 1.83 4.03 0.46
CA LEU A 97 2.92 4.96 0.13
C LEU A 97 3.04 5.15 -1.40
N GLN A 98 2.97 4.06 -2.19
CA GLN A 98 3.00 4.13 -3.65
C GLN A 98 1.84 4.96 -4.20
N CYS A 99 0.62 4.81 -3.65
CA CYS A 99 -0.52 5.67 -4.01
C CYS A 99 -0.25 7.15 -3.68
N LEU A 100 0.31 7.44 -2.49
CA LEU A 100 0.63 8.81 -2.08
C LEU A 100 1.69 9.46 -2.98
N LEU A 101 2.80 8.77 -3.25
CA LEU A 101 3.88 9.25 -4.13
C LEU A 101 3.37 9.49 -5.56
N THR A 102 2.59 8.54 -6.10
CA THR A 102 1.93 8.70 -7.42
C THR A 102 1.01 9.92 -7.45
N SER A 103 0.28 10.18 -6.35
CA SER A 103 -0.60 11.35 -6.23
C SER A 103 0.16 12.68 -6.15
N VAL A 104 1.34 12.69 -5.53
CA VAL A 104 2.24 13.86 -5.51
C VAL A 104 2.79 14.12 -6.91
N LYS A 105 3.31 13.08 -7.58
CA LYS A 105 3.86 13.17 -8.95
C LYS A 105 2.85 13.61 -10.00
N ALA A 106 1.58 13.21 -9.86
CA ALA A 106 0.50 13.61 -10.75
C ALA A 106 -0.12 14.99 -10.42
N ASP A 107 0.38 15.69 -9.40
CA ASP A 107 -0.23 16.89 -8.80
C ASP A 107 -1.75 16.76 -8.51
N ALA A 108 -2.18 15.56 -8.13
CA ALA A 108 -3.59 15.24 -7.93
C ALA A 108 -4.17 16.00 -6.73
N SER A 109 -5.45 16.38 -6.76
CA SER A 109 -6.08 17.09 -5.63
C SER A 109 -6.28 16.18 -4.40
N GLY A 110 -6.46 14.89 -4.65
CA GLY A 110 -6.76 13.82 -3.71
C GLY A 110 -5.69 12.72 -3.71
N ILE A 111 -6.12 11.46 -3.59
CA ILE A 111 -5.25 10.26 -3.60
C ILE A 111 -5.66 9.38 -4.79
N VAL A 112 -4.73 9.08 -5.69
CA VAL A 112 -4.94 8.18 -6.82
C VAL A 112 -5.06 6.73 -6.31
N ILE A 113 -6.12 6.01 -6.68
CA ILE A 113 -6.40 4.62 -6.23
C ILE A 113 -6.53 3.63 -7.41
N GLY A 114 -5.61 3.70 -8.38
CA GLY A 114 -5.60 2.83 -9.56
C GLY A 114 -6.53 3.31 -10.68
N ASP A 115 -6.26 2.86 -11.90
CA ASP A 115 -6.97 3.25 -13.15
C ASP A 115 -7.18 4.77 -13.31
N ASN A 116 -6.24 5.58 -12.79
CA ASN A 116 -6.31 7.05 -12.68
C ASN A 116 -7.54 7.60 -11.92
N ALA A 117 -8.26 6.77 -11.16
CA ALA A 117 -9.34 7.20 -10.28
C ALA A 117 -8.78 7.90 -9.03
N GLU A 118 -9.46 8.95 -8.56
CA GLU A 118 -8.96 9.83 -7.50
C GLU A 118 -9.95 9.91 -6.32
N LEU A 119 -9.48 9.61 -5.11
CA LEU A 119 -10.19 9.84 -3.86
C LEU A 119 -9.99 11.26 -3.39
N THR A 120 -11.07 12.02 -3.27
CA THR A 120 -11.06 13.41 -2.79
C THR A 120 -11.95 13.51 -1.55
N ARG A 121 -11.86 14.64 -0.83
CA ARG A 121 -12.75 14.91 0.32
C ARG A 121 -14.24 14.99 -0.07
N SER A 122 -14.57 15.15 -1.35
CA SER A 122 -15.95 15.29 -1.83
C SER A 122 -16.56 13.99 -2.39
N ASN A 123 -15.74 13.02 -2.82
CA ASN A 123 -16.20 11.71 -3.31
C ASN A 123 -15.91 10.53 -2.35
N LEU A 124 -15.21 10.77 -1.23
CA LEU A 124 -15.03 9.80 -0.14
C LEU A 124 -16.39 9.21 0.33
N PRO A 125 -16.46 7.90 0.68
CA PRO A 125 -17.64 7.35 1.34
C PRO A 125 -17.97 8.11 2.64
N ARG A 126 -19.25 8.43 2.86
CA ARG A 126 -19.76 9.03 4.11
C ARG A 126 -19.85 8.03 5.25
N ASP A 127 -18.69 7.51 5.64
CA ASP A 127 -18.51 6.52 6.70
C ASP A 127 -17.33 6.96 7.56
N LYS A 128 -17.52 6.98 8.89
CA LYS A 128 -16.50 7.42 9.86
C LYS A 128 -15.20 6.63 9.74
N VAL A 129 -15.24 5.36 9.32
CA VAL A 129 -14.05 4.55 9.06
C VAL A 129 -13.23 5.13 7.89
N PHE A 130 -13.89 5.65 6.86
CA PHE A 130 -13.24 6.26 5.71
C PHE A 130 -12.75 7.67 5.98
N GLU A 131 -13.47 8.46 6.78
CA GLU A 131 -12.98 9.76 7.27
C GLU A 131 -11.72 9.58 8.14
N TRP A 132 -11.75 8.64 9.09
CA TRP A 132 -10.62 8.29 9.94
C TRP A 132 -9.43 7.72 9.16
N PHE A 133 -9.68 6.95 8.10
CA PHE A 133 -8.64 6.37 7.24
C PHE A 133 -8.02 7.42 6.29
N ALA A 134 -8.83 8.11 5.49
CA ALA A 134 -8.36 8.98 4.42
C ALA A 134 -7.89 10.35 4.92
N GLY A 135 -8.47 10.89 6.00
CA GLY A 135 -8.06 12.17 6.59
C GLY A 135 -6.55 12.25 6.86
N PRO A 136 -5.95 11.29 7.59
CA PRO A 136 -4.52 11.18 7.77
C PRO A 136 -3.71 11.04 6.48
N LEU A 137 -4.21 10.29 5.49
CA LEU A 137 -3.55 10.07 4.21
C LEU A 137 -3.45 11.36 3.37
N PHE A 138 -4.52 12.17 3.34
CA PHE A 138 -4.45 13.49 2.71
C PHE A 138 -3.37 14.38 3.35
N VAL A 139 -3.27 14.39 4.68
CA VAL A 139 -2.22 15.15 5.38
C VAL A 139 -0.82 14.63 5.01
N MET A 140 -0.62 13.31 4.98
CA MET A 140 0.67 12.73 4.59
C MET A 140 1.03 12.98 3.13
N LYS A 141 0.06 13.06 2.21
CA LYS A 141 0.32 13.48 0.83
C LYS A 141 0.89 14.90 0.78
N GLU A 142 0.27 15.85 1.48
CA GLU A 142 0.76 17.23 1.52
C GLU A 142 2.12 17.36 2.22
N GLN A 143 2.42 16.47 3.17
CA GLN A 143 3.75 16.38 3.78
C GLN A 143 4.78 15.86 2.76
N LEU A 144 4.49 14.77 2.05
CA LEU A 144 5.36 14.23 0.99
C LEU A 144 5.58 15.23 -0.16
N LYS A 145 4.54 15.98 -0.57
CA LYS A 145 4.64 17.01 -1.60
C LYS A 145 5.65 18.10 -1.22
N LYS A 146 5.62 18.57 0.03
CA LYS A 146 6.55 19.59 0.56
C LYS A 146 7.97 19.09 0.76
N LEU A 147 8.18 17.77 0.75
CA LEU A 147 9.51 17.19 0.85
C LEU A 147 10.20 17.15 -0.51
N GLU A 148 9.48 17.21 -1.64
CA GLU A 148 10.09 17.23 -2.98
C GLU A 148 11.10 16.08 -3.16
N LEU A 149 10.61 14.84 -3.05
CA LEU A 149 11.44 13.64 -3.17
C LEU A 149 11.83 13.38 -4.63
N ASP A 150 13.10 13.05 -4.86
CA ASP A 150 13.54 12.52 -6.15
C ASP A 150 13.22 11.01 -6.33
N GLU A 151 13.41 10.47 -7.52
CA GLU A 151 13.07 9.08 -7.83
C GLU A 151 13.90 8.04 -7.05
N SER A 152 15.15 8.38 -6.71
CA SER A 152 16.04 7.53 -5.92
C SER A 152 15.67 7.57 -4.43
N GLU A 153 15.32 8.75 -3.91
CA GLU A 153 14.77 8.93 -2.57
C GLU A 153 13.46 8.17 -2.41
N GLU A 154 12.54 8.23 -3.39
CA GLU A 154 11.31 7.45 -3.37
C GLU A 154 11.56 5.94 -3.40
N ALA A 155 12.48 5.47 -4.24
CA ALA A 155 12.81 4.06 -4.35
C ALA A 155 13.44 3.53 -3.05
N CYS A 156 14.33 4.31 -2.43
CA CYS A 156 14.90 3.99 -1.12
C CYS A 156 13.81 4.01 -0.05
N LEU A 157 12.95 5.04 0.00
CA LEU A 157 11.83 5.13 0.95
C LEU A 157 10.91 3.91 0.87
N ARG A 158 10.56 3.47 -0.33
CA ARG A 158 9.80 2.24 -0.59
C ARG A 158 10.51 0.99 -0.06
N LYS A 159 11.81 0.84 -0.31
CA LYS A 159 12.62 -0.27 0.24
C LYS A 159 12.63 -0.26 1.78
N LEU A 160 12.78 0.92 2.40
CA LEU A 160 12.78 1.07 3.86
C LEU A 160 11.45 0.66 4.51
N VAL A 161 10.29 0.88 3.87
CA VAL A 161 9.00 0.37 4.37
C VAL A 161 9.00 -1.16 4.50
N MET A 162 9.69 -1.87 3.61
CA MET A 162 9.74 -3.34 3.58
C MET A 162 10.80 -3.94 4.48
N GLU A 163 11.94 -3.27 4.66
CA GLU A 163 13.10 -3.83 5.38
C GLU A 163 13.19 -3.31 6.83
N CYS A 164 13.10 -1.99 7.02
CA CYS A 164 13.33 -1.31 8.29
C CYS A 164 12.24 -1.64 9.33
N LYS A 165 12.62 -1.79 10.61
CA LYS A 165 11.67 -1.91 11.73
C LYS A 165 10.89 -0.61 11.91
N ASN A 166 11.61 0.52 11.85
CA ASN A 166 11.08 1.86 11.98
C ASN A 166 10.43 2.13 13.36
N GLU A 167 10.85 1.39 14.38
CA GLU A 167 10.38 1.46 15.76
C GLU A 167 11.04 2.65 16.49
N THR A 168 12.34 2.91 16.28
CA THR A 168 13.07 4.05 16.89
C THR A 168 13.79 4.93 15.85
N PRO A 169 14.18 6.18 16.15
CA PRO A 169 14.90 7.04 15.20
C PRO A 169 16.15 6.40 14.61
N GLU A 170 16.89 5.67 15.45
CA GLU A 170 18.19 5.07 15.16
C GLU A 170 18.11 3.92 14.14
N ASP A 171 16.93 3.31 13.94
CA ASP A 171 16.68 2.31 12.90
C ASP A 171 17.00 2.80 11.47
N TRP A 172 17.18 4.12 11.28
CA TRP A 172 17.54 4.74 10.00
C TRP A 172 19.02 5.11 9.87
N ASN A 173 19.83 5.00 10.92
CA ASN A 173 21.22 5.49 10.91
C ASN A 173 22.02 4.80 9.79
N ASP A 174 22.01 3.47 9.76
CA ASP A 174 22.73 2.62 8.79
C ASP A 174 21.87 2.22 7.58
N SER A 175 20.76 2.91 7.35
CA SER A 175 19.74 2.49 6.35
C SER A 175 20.10 2.79 4.89
N GLY A 176 21.16 3.57 4.65
CA GLY A 176 21.55 4.01 3.30
C GLY A 176 20.55 4.96 2.63
N TYR A 177 19.72 5.67 3.41
CA TYR A 177 18.85 6.71 2.86
C TYR A 177 19.65 7.89 2.28
N PRO A 178 19.36 8.40 1.06
CA PRO A 178 20.25 9.35 0.37
C PRO A 178 20.43 10.72 1.02
N SER A 179 19.50 11.15 1.89
CA SER A 179 19.56 12.48 2.50
C SER A 179 20.39 12.51 3.78
N GLU A 180 21.27 13.50 3.87
CA GLU A 180 22.04 13.83 5.09
C GLU A 180 21.26 14.70 6.10
N ASP A 181 20.10 15.26 5.72
CA ASP A 181 19.29 16.08 6.63
C ASP A 181 18.52 15.19 7.63
N SER A 182 18.94 15.26 8.89
CA SER A 182 18.31 14.55 10.00
C SER A 182 16.85 14.93 10.24
N VAL A 183 16.44 16.18 9.93
CA VAL A 183 15.06 16.64 10.05
C VAL A 183 14.21 16.05 8.93
N ARG A 184 14.65 16.12 7.67
CA ARG A 184 13.98 15.46 6.53
C ARG A 184 13.83 13.96 6.75
N ARG A 185 14.89 13.27 7.20
CA ARG A 185 14.86 11.85 7.57
C ARG A 185 13.79 11.60 8.64
N ALA A 186 13.81 12.34 9.74
CA ALA A 186 12.83 12.17 10.83
C ALA A 186 11.38 12.41 10.38
N GLN A 187 11.14 13.37 9.48
CA GLN A 187 9.82 13.63 8.89
C GLN A 187 9.32 12.44 8.04
N LEU A 188 10.16 11.91 7.15
CA LEU A 188 9.86 10.71 6.35
C LEU A 188 9.61 9.48 7.22
N GLN A 189 10.45 9.32 8.24
CA GLN A 189 10.36 8.24 9.21
C GLN A 189 9.02 8.28 9.96
N ALA A 190 8.58 9.48 10.39
CA ALA A 190 7.29 9.69 11.03
C ALA A 190 6.10 9.40 10.10
N ILE A 191 6.20 9.74 8.81
CA ILE A 191 5.20 9.37 7.79
C ILE A 191 5.06 7.84 7.70
N ILE A 192 6.17 7.10 7.63
CA ILE A 192 6.14 5.63 7.57
C ILE A 192 5.58 5.02 8.85
N ARG A 193 5.95 5.51 10.04
CA ARG A 193 5.34 5.07 11.32
C ARG A 193 3.83 5.26 11.32
N ARG A 194 3.36 6.42 10.84
CA ARG A 194 1.93 6.75 10.78
C ARG A 194 1.18 5.85 9.80
N LEU A 195 1.76 5.57 8.62
CA LEU A 195 1.20 4.61 7.66
C LEU A 195 1.09 3.20 8.28
N GLN A 196 2.16 2.69 8.87
CA GLN A 196 2.18 1.39 9.54
C GLN A 196 1.15 1.32 10.69
N GLY A 197 0.97 2.39 11.47
CA GLY A 197 -0.02 2.46 12.55
C GLY A 197 -1.49 2.48 12.06
N ILE A 198 -1.78 3.17 10.96
CA ILE A 198 -3.10 3.15 10.30
C ILE A 198 -3.41 1.74 9.79
N VAL A 199 -2.46 1.15 9.05
CA VAL A 199 -2.54 -0.22 8.52
C VAL A 199 -2.72 -1.28 9.62
N ALA A 200 -1.97 -1.17 10.72
CA ALA A 200 -2.10 -2.05 11.88
C ALA A 200 -3.48 -1.93 12.57
N SER A 201 -4.13 -0.78 12.44
CA SER A 201 -5.47 -0.53 12.94
C SER A 201 -6.54 -1.07 11.99
N MET A 202 -6.36 -0.90 10.67
CA MET A 202 -7.23 -1.49 9.64
C MET A 202 -7.20 -3.03 9.66
N SER A 203 -6.03 -3.63 9.87
CA SER A 203 -5.86 -5.10 9.96
C SER A 203 -6.67 -5.74 11.10
N ARG A 204 -7.12 -4.94 12.09
CA ARG A 204 -8.05 -5.41 13.13
C ARG A 204 -9.51 -5.47 12.67
N ILE A 205 -9.91 -4.78 11.60
CA ILE A 205 -11.29 -4.80 11.08
C ILE A 205 -11.60 -6.19 10.49
N PRO A 206 -12.67 -6.91 10.93
CA PRO A 206 -12.91 -8.31 10.53
C PRO A 206 -13.08 -8.53 9.02
N THR A 207 -13.77 -7.63 8.32
CA THR A 207 -14.00 -7.70 6.86
C THR A 207 -12.69 -7.52 6.10
N PHE A 208 -11.92 -6.49 6.46
CA PHE A 208 -10.60 -6.22 5.89
C PHE A 208 -9.64 -7.39 6.13
N ARG A 209 -9.56 -7.91 7.36
CA ARG A 209 -8.74 -9.07 7.73
C ARG A 209 -9.13 -10.35 6.96
N ARG A 210 -10.42 -10.55 6.70
CA ARG A 210 -10.91 -11.67 5.86
C ARG A 210 -10.43 -11.53 4.42
N ARG A 211 -10.57 -10.33 3.83
CA ARG A 211 -10.09 -10.05 2.46
C ARG A 211 -8.56 -10.19 2.34
N PHE A 212 -7.81 -9.70 3.32
CA PHE A 212 -6.35 -9.80 3.31
C PHE A 212 -5.86 -11.26 3.39
N ARG A 213 -6.51 -12.12 4.19
CA ARG A 213 -6.18 -13.57 4.18
C ARG A 213 -6.44 -14.26 2.84
N ASN A 214 -7.43 -13.79 2.06
CA ASN A 214 -7.64 -14.31 0.71
C ASN A 214 -6.54 -13.83 -0.24
N LEU A 215 -6.12 -12.57 -0.13
CA LEU A 215 -5.00 -12.01 -0.89
C LEU A 215 -3.69 -12.78 -0.64
N VAL A 216 -3.35 -13.05 0.62
CA VAL A 216 -2.15 -13.83 0.98
C VAL A 216 -2.16 -15.22 0.33
N LYS A 217 -3.32 -15.88 0.25
CA LYS A 217 -3.47 -17.16 -0.45
C LYS A 217 -3.31 -17.05 -1.96
N LEU A 218 -3.78 -15.96 -2.57
CA LEU A 218 -3.60 -15.69 -3.99
C LEU A 218 -2.11 -15.52 -4.33
N LEU A 219 -1.41 -14.68 -3.56
CA LEU A 219 0.04 -14.47 -3.70
C LEU A 219 0.84 -15.78 -3.50
N TYR A 220 0.40 -16.68 -2.62
CA TYR A 220 1.03 -17.99 -2.44
C TYR A 220 0.91 -18.87 -3.70
N ILE A 221 -0.29 -18.96 -4.27
CA ILE A 221 -0.56 -19.75 -5.48
C ILE A 221 0.28 -19.24 -6.65
N GLU A 222 0.34 -17.92 -6.83
CA GLU A 222 1.12 -17.29 -7.89
C GLU A 222 2.63 -17.48 -7.71
N ALA A 223 3.12 -17.40 -6.46
CA ALA A 223 4.54 -17.64 -6.18
C ALA A 223 4.95 -19.09 -6.49
N ILE A 224 4.11 -20.09 -6.16
CA ILE A 224 4.34 -21.49 -6.55
C ILE A 224 4.30 -21.68 -8.06
N GLN A 225 3.34 -21.04 -8.75
CA GLN A 225 3.24 -21.13 -10.22
C GLN A 225 4.47 -20.52 -10.91
N ALA A 226 4.97 -19.39 -10.40
CA ALA A 226 6.19 -18.78 -10.88
C ALA A 226 7.40 -19.71 -10.67
N ASP A 227 7.57 -20.26 -9.47
CA ASP A 227 8.65 -21.19 -9.12
C ASP A 227 8.65 -22.45 -9.99
N ALA A 228 7.49 -23.09 -10.17
CA ALA A 228 7.33 -24.26 -11.03
C ALA A 228 7.66 -23.96 -12.50
N SER A 229 7.32 -22.76 -12.99
CA SER A 229 7.65 -22.32 -14.35
C SER A 229 9.16 -22.15 -14.55
N VAL A 230 9.87 -21.60 -13.56
CA VAL A 230 11.33 -21.46 -13.56
C VAL A 230 12.00 -22.83 -13.52
N HIS A 231 11.52 -23.75 -12.69
CA HIS A 231 12.04 -25.11 -12.63
C HIS A 231 11.80 -25.90 -13.93
N HIS A 232 10.68 -25.71 -14.62
CA HIS A 232 10.43 -26.32 -15.93
C HIS A 232 11.39 -25.79 -17.00
N ILE A 233 11.62 -24.48 -17.06
CA ILE A 233 12.56 -23.84 -18.00
C ILE A 233 14.01 -24.27 -17.70
N GLY A 234 14.41 -24.30 -16.42
CA GLY A 234 15.71 -24.80 -15.99
C GLY A 234 15.94 -26.27 -16.35
N GLY A 235 14.90 -27.11 -16.21
CA GLY A 235 14.91 -28.50 -16.65
C GLY A 235 15.11 -28.64 -18.17
N ILE A 236 14.40 -27.85 -18.98
CA ILE A 236 14.54 -27.84 -20.44
C ILE A 236 15.94 -27.38 -20.87
N LEU A 237 16.48 -26.32 -20.26
CA LEU A 237 17.82 -25.82 -20.56
C LEU A 237 18.90 -26.84 -20.16
N LYS A 238 18.76 -27.48 -19.00
CA LYS A 238 19.67 -28.54 -18.55
C LYS A 238 19.64 -29.75 -19.48
N ALA A 239 18.45 -30.18 -19.94
CA ALA A 239 18.29 -31.27 -20.90
C ALA A 239 18.88 -30.94 -22.28
N ARG A 240 18.79 -29.68 -22.74
CA ARG A 240 19.42 -29.22 -23.99
C ARG A 240 20.95 -29.16 -23.89
N LEU A 241 21.50 -28.73 -22.76
CA LEU A 241 22.95 -28.72 -22.52
C LEU A 241 23.55 -30.13 -22.38
N SER A 242 22.80 -31.10 -21.83
CA SER A 242 23.22 -32.51 -21.83
C SER A 242 23.00 -33.24 -23.15
N GLY A 243 22.29 -32.64 -24.12
CA GLY A 243 21.87 -33.27 -25.38
C GLY A 243 22.93 -33.32 -26.48
N GLN A 244 24.03 -32.56 -26.38
CA GLN A 244 25.11 -32.57 -27.38
C GLN A 244 26.23 -33.57 -27.06
N ARG A 245 25.92 -34.86 -27.13
CA ARG A 245 26.88 -35.88 -27.57
C ARG A 245 26.23 -36.79 -28.61
N SER A 246 26.46 -36.45 -29.86
CA SER A 246 25.97 -37.17 -31.03
C SER A 246 26.62 -38.55 -31.19
N SER A 247 25.79 -39.50 -31.63
CA SER A 247 26.07 -40.88 -32.03
C SER A 247 27.45 -41.17 -32.64
N GLY A 248 28.07 -42.26 -32.19
CA GLY A 248 29.14 -42.99 -32.88
C GLY A 248 28.79 -44.47 -32.98
N LYS A 249 28.72 -45.01 -34.20
CA LYS A 249 28.13 -46.32 -34.53
C LYS A 249 29.19 -47.43 -34.48
N GLY A 250 28.89 -48.56 -33.81
CA GLY A 250 29.79 -49.71 -33.73
C GLY A 250 29.04 -51.04 -33.63
N SER A 251 29.00 -51.79 -34.73
CA SER A 251 28.40 -53.12 -34.80
C SER A 251 29.46 -54.21 -34.61
N LYS A 252 29.18 -55.21 -33.77
CA LYS A 252 29.76 -56.56 -33.86
C LYS A 252 28.85 -57.58 -33.15
N ARG A 253 28.79 -58.79 -33.70
CA ARG A 253 28.11 -59.98 -33.16
C ARG A 253 29.16 -60.98 -32.61
N ASP A 254 28.65 -62.13 -32.18
CA ASP A 254 29.34 -63.37 -31.78
C ASP A 254 29.74 -63.38 -30.29
N GLY A 255 29.45 -64.42 -29.49
CA GLY A 255 28.60 -65.61 -29.71
C GLY A 255 28.85 -66.69 -28.64
N CYS A 256 27.77 -67.28 -28.08
CA CYS A 256 27.78 -68.40 -27.10
C CYS A 256 28.53 -68.12 -25.77
N GLU A 257 28.38 -68.86 -24.67
CA GLU A 257 27.63 -70.10 -24.35
C GLU A 257 27.14 -70.03 -22.88
N ASN A 258 26.39 -71.04 -22.39
CA ASN A 258 25.82 -71.05 -21.03
C ASN A 258 26.87 -71.39 -19.95
N ASP A 259 26.60 -71.03 -18.68
CA ASP A 259 26.71 -72.00 -17.57
C ASP A 259 25.98 -71.55 -16.28
N ASP A 260 25.76 -72.53 -15.40
CA ASP A 260 24.79 -72.56 -14.31
C ASP A 260 25.22 -71.95 -12.94
N ALA A 261 24.26 -71.99 -12.00
CA ALA A 261 24.44 -72.21 -10.55
C ALA A 261 24.38 -71.03 -9.52
N LYS A 262 23.14 -70.72 -9.09
CA LYS A 262 22.59 -71.14 -7.77
C LYS A 262 23.42 -70.89 -6.47
N GLY A 263 22.92 -69.99 -5.61
CA GLY A 263 23.34 -69.83 -4.20
C GLY A 263 22.93 -68.45 -3.61
N ASN A 264 21.74 -68.19 -3.05
CA ASN A 264 20.92 -68.84 -2.01
C ASN A 264 21.25 -68.39 -0.56
N LYS A 265 20.21 -67.92 0.17
CA LYS A 265 20.14 -67.50 1.59
C LYS A 265 20.81 -66.16 1.96
N ALA A 266 20.17 -65.19 2.63
CA ALA A 266 19.19 -65.14 3.74
C ALA A 266 19.82 -65.11 5.14
N ASN A 267 19.52 -64.03 5.88
CA ASN A 267 19.21 -63.87 7.31
C ASN A 267 19.39 -62.37 7.65
N GLU A 268 18.37 -61.61 8.09
CA GLU A 268 17.59 -61.66 9.35
C GLU A 268 18.29 -61.04 10.58
N ASN A 269 17.54 -60.13 11.24
CA ASN A 269 17.65 -59.71 12.66
C ASN A 269 18.86 -58.81 13.03
N LEU A 270 18.79 -57.89 14.01
CA LEU A 270 17.74 -57.51 14.98
C LEU A 270 17.90 -56.04 15.45
N ASP A 271 16.87 -55.46 16.07
CA ASP A 271 16.97 -54.28 16.94
C ASP A 271 17.99 -54.44 18.08
N VAL A 272 18.66 -53.34 18.48
CA VAL A 272 19.01 -53.03 19.89
C VAL A 272 19.13 -51.50 20.09
N VAL A 273 18.22 -50.94 20.91
CA VAL A 273 18.28 -49.69 21.73
C VAL A 273 18.55 -48.34 21.03
#